data_AF-A0A3B8X6F0-F1
#
_entry.id   AF-A0A3B8X6F0-F1
#
_cell.length_a   1.000
_cell.length_b   1.000
_cell.length_c   1.000
_cell.angle_alpha   90.00
_cell.angle_beta   90.00
_cell.angle_gamma   90.00
#
_symmetry.space_group_name_H-M   'P 1'
#
loop_
_entity.id
_entity.type
_entity.pdbx_description
1 polymer ?
#
loop_
_entity_poly.entity_id
_entity_poly.type
_entity_poly.pdbx_seq_one_letter_code
_entity_poly.pdbx_strand_id
1 'polypeptide(L)'
;MKRTLTLLLMVLALPMMASAQEALSQNEFLRRYTNLAERVGPAGLGVETLLNKWEAAWPEDPQLYLARFNFCYTRCRTSHIEDMSVDKYLGQAPLLPMTDSLGNKHNYFEVFDYDDDLFAQANSAIGQAITLKPWHLDYRMARIDALLAYEKDQPEMTLQELKALADKHYREH
;
A
#
# COMPACT_ATOMS: atom_id res chain seq x y z
N MET A 1 72.28 26.97 -18.61
CA MET A 1 71.50 28.17 -19.02
C MET A 1 70.06 27.71 -19.23
N LYS A 2 69.20 27.72 -18.21
CA LYS A 2 68.26 28.80 -17.81
C LYS A 2 67.22 29.18 -18.87
N ARG A 3 65.94 29.02 -18.46
CA ARG A 3 64.66 29.62 -18.93
C ARG A 3 63.82 28.70 -19.85
N THR A 4 62.54 28.37 -19.64
CA THR A 4 61.47 28.82 -18.70
C THR A 4 60.28 27.84 -18.87
N LEU A 5 59.66 27.37 -17.77
CA LEU A 5 58.24 27.57 -17.35
C LEU A 5 57.20 27.51 -18.51
N THR A 6 56.13 26.70 -18.47
CA THR A 6 54.99 26.83 -17.53
C THR A 6 54.04 25.62 -17.67
N LEU A 7 53.58 25.09 -16.52
CA LEU A 7 52.43 24.18 -16.41
C LEU A 7 51.11 24.87 -16.79
N LEU A 8 50.16 24.18 -17.42
CA LEU A 8 48.78 24.17 -16.92
C LEU A 8 47.99 22.96 -17.45
N LEU A 9 47.75 22.03 -16.54
CA LEU A 9 46.74 20.98 -16.59
C LEU A 9 45.37 21.67 -16.38
N MET A 10 44.47 21.67 -17.36
CA MET A 10 43.08 22.08 -17.15
C MET A 10 42.12 21.03 -17.72
N VAL A 11 41.84 20.08 -16.85
CA VAL A 11 40.55 19.41 -16.63
C VAL A 11 39.38 20.19 -17.24
N LEU A 12 38.87 19.73 -18.38
CA LEU A 12 37.49 20.01 -18.79
C LEU A 12 36.57 19.04 -18.05
N ALA A 13 36.34 19.33 -16.77
CA ALA A 13 35.21 18.80 -16.04
C ALA A 13 33.99 19.67 -16.37
N LEU A 14 32.99 19.05 -16.97
CA LEU A 14 31.65 19.59 -17.18
C LEU A 14 31.09 20.26 -15.92
N PRO A 15 30.21 21.26 -16.08
CA PRO A 15 28.94 21.25 -15.40
C PRO A 15 27.90 20.74 -16.39
N MET A 16 27.57 19.45 -16.31
CA MET A 16 26.23 19.00 -16.67
C MET A 16 25.32 19.86 -15.80
N MET A 17 24.67 20.85 -16.40
CA MET A 17 23.55 21.53 -15.77
C MET A 17 22.44 20.50 -15.66
N ALA A 18 22.53 19.64 -14.64
CA ALA A 18 21.36 19.04 -14.06
C ALA A 18 20.48 20.23 -13.67
N SER A 19 19.39 20.42 -14.38
CA SER A 19 18.28 21.24 -13.89
C SER A 19 18.02 20.76 -12.47
N ALA A 20 18.41 21.55 -11.48
CA ALA A 20 18.01 21.37 -10.10
C ALA A 20 16.51 21.65 -10.05
N GLN A 21 15.73 20.69 -10.54
CA GLN A 21 14.32 20.60 -10.20
C GLN A 21 14.33 20.41 -8.70
N GLU A 22 13.90 21.41 -7.94
CA GLU A 22 13.79 21.33 -6.48
C GLU A 22 13.12 20.00 -6.15
N ALA A 23 13.90 19.08 -5.58
CA ALA A 23 13.38 17.80 -5.16
C ALA A 23 12.31 18.11 -4.12
N LEU A 24 11.06 17.78 -4.45
CA LEU A 24 9.95 17.95 -3.51
C LEU A 24 10.31 17.21 -2.23
N SER A 25 10.03 17.79 -1.06
CA SER A 25 10.25 17.10 0.21
C SER A 25 9.28 15.93 0.39
N GLN A 26 9.61 14.99 1.28
CA GLN A 26 8.71 13.89 1.69
C GLN A 26 7.31 14.41 2.07
N ASN A 27 7.25 15.46 2.90
CA ASN A 27 6.01 16.08 3.33
C ASN A 27 5.20 16.68 2.17
N GLU A 28 5.87 17.19 1.15
CA GLU A 28 5.19 17.74 -0.02
C GLU A 28 4.58 16.63 -0.88
N PHE A 29 5.28 15.50 -1.05
CA PHE A 29 4.71 14.33 -1.71
C PHE A 29 3.50 13.78 -0.94
N LEU A 30 3.63 13.60 0.38
CA LEU A 30 2.52 13.15 1.23
C LEU A 30 1.31 14.08 1.11
N ARG A 31 1.51 15.40 1.21
CA ARG A 31 0.44 16.39 1.06
C ARG A 31 -0.26 16.27 -0.29
N ARG A 32 0.50 16.12 -1.38
CA ARG A 32 -0.06 15.95 -2.73
C ARG A 32 -0.82 14.65 -2.86
N TYR A 33 -0.30 13.57 -2.29
CA TYR A 33 -0.95 12.27 -2.30
C TYR A 33 -2.29 12.34 -1.55
N THR A 34 -2.30 12.88 -0.32
CA THR A 34 -3.53 13.03 0.47
C THR A 34 -4.58 13.84 -0.28
N ASN A 35 -4.21 15.01 -0.82
CA ASN A 35 -5.13 15.84 -1.61
C ASN A 35 -5.67 15.12 -2.85
N LEU A 36 -4.86 14.28 -3.49
CA LEU A 36 -5.27 13.53 -4.68
C LEU A 36 -6.20 12.38 -4.28
N ALA A 37 -5.82 11.60 -3.27
CA ALA A 37 -6.60 10.48 -2.75
C ALA A 37 -7.98 10.93 -2.24
N GLU A 38 -8.07 12.11 -1.62
CA GLU A 38 -9.36 12.70 -1.20
C GLU A 38 -10.27 13.05 -2.38
N ARG A 39 -9.70 13.48 -3.52
CA ARG A 39 -10.46 13.96 -4.67
C ARG A 39 -10.86 12.86 -5.63
N VAL A 40 -9.98 11.90 -5.86
CA VAL A 40 -10.15 10.87 -6.90
C VAL A 40 -10.03 9.44 -6.35
N GLY A 41 -9.87 9.28 -5.05
CA GLY A 41 -9.62 8.00 -4.41
C GLY A 41 -8.15 7.58 -4.46
N PRO A 42 -7.74 6.61 -3.61
CA PRO A 42 -6.36 6.13 -3.52
C PRO A 42 -5.87 5.40 -4.78
N ALA A 43 -6.76 5.01 -5.69
CA ALA A 43 -6.46 4.42 -6.99
C ALA A 43 -6.87 5.33 -8.17
N GLY A 44 -7.15 6.60 -7.91
CA GLY A 44 -7.62 7.53 -8.92
C GLY A 44 -6.56 7.98 -9.92
N LEU A 45 -7.00 8.71 -10.94
CA LEU A 45 -6.13 9.19 -12.02
C LEU A 45 -4.96 10.03 -11.47
N GLY A 46 -3.75 9.69 -11.90
CA GLY A 46 -2.52 10.41 -11.55
C GLY A 46 -1.86 9.99 -10.24
N VAL A 47 -2.51 9.14 -9.42
CA VAL A 47 -1.91 8.64 -8.18
C VAL A 47 -0.66 7.82 -8.48
N GLU A 48 -0.73 6.88 -9.42
CA GLU A 48 0.42 6.04 -9.79
C GLU A 48 1.63 6.88 -10.25
N THR A 49 1.39 7.88 -11.09
CA THR A 49 2.43 8.80 -11.55
C THR A 49 3.07 9.57 -10.40
N LEU A 50 2.27 10.01 -9.43
CA LEU A 50 2.79 10.69 -8.24
C LEU A 50 3.64 9.74 -7.40
N LEU A 51 3.15 8.53 -7.15
CA LEU A 51 3.88 7.51 -6.38
C LEU A 51 5.20 7.13 -7.04
N ASN A 52 5.24 6.97 -8.36
CA ASN A 52 6.48 6.66 -9.09
C ASN A 52 7.52 7.78 -8.97
N LYS A 53 7.08 9.04 -8.97
CA LYS A 53 7.96 10.20 -8.74
C LYS A 53 8.43 10.28 -7.29
N TRP A 54 7.54 9.94 -6.35
CA TRP A 54 7.88 9.91 -4.93
C TRP A 54 8.92 8.83 -4.66
N GLU A 55 8.74 7.62 -5.19
CA GLU A 55 9.70 6.53 -5.08
C GLU A 55 11.07 6.86 -5.67
N ALA A 56 11.11 7.51 -6.83
CA ALA A 56 12.36 7.94 -7.43
C ALA A 56 13.11 9.00 -6.58
N ALA A 57 12.38 9.84 -5.84
CA ALA A 57 12.95 10.91 -5.04
C ALA A 57 13.28 10.50 -3.60
N TRP A 58 12.44 9.66 -2.99
CA TRP A 58 12.52 9.25 -1.59
C TRP A 58 12.18 7.76 -1.43
N PRO A 59 13.05 6.85 -1.90
CA PRO A 59 12.78 5.41 -1.85
C PRO A 59 12.77 4.83 -0.42
N GLU A 60 13.22 5.57 0.59
CA GLU A 60 13.23 5.13 1.99
C GLU A 60 12.08 5.74 2.81
N ASP A 61 11.12 6.40 2.15
CA ASP A 61 9.96 6.98 2.83
C ASP A 61 8.90 5.90 3.13
N PRO A 62 8.61 5.56 4.40
CA PRO A 62 7.59 4.57 4.71
C PRO A 62 6.18 5.00 4.29
N GLN A 63 5.89 6.30 4.20
CA GLN A 63 4.57 6.80 3.79
C GLN A 63 4.31 6.59 2.30
N LEU A 64 5.35 6.60 1.46
CA LEU A 64 5.26 6.17 0.07
C LEU A 64 4.73 4.74 -0.02
N TYR A 65 5.28 3.84 0.78
CA TYR A 65 4.93 2.42 0.73
C TYR A 65 3.53 2.14 1.29
N LEU A 66 3.09 2.89 2.30
CA LEU A 66 1.69 2.86 2.73
C LEU A 66 0.76 3.37 1.60
N ALA A 67 1.12 4.45 0.92
CA ALA A 67 0.36 4.98 -0.20
C ALA A 67 0.29 4.00 -1.39
N ARG A 68 1.41 3.33 -1.69
CA ARG A 68 1.49 2.26 -2.69
C ARG A 68 0.63 1.04 -2.32
N PHE A 69 0.65 0.63 -1.05
CA PHE A 69 -0.25 -0.39 -0.53
C PHE A 69 -1.71 -0.02 -0.78
N ASN A 70 -2.13 1.19 -0.39
CA ASN A 70 -3.52 1.64 -0.59
C ASN A 70 -3.92 1.67 -2.08
N PHE A 71 -3.03 2.12 -2.96
CA PHE A 71 -3.24 2.12 -4.41
C PHE A 71 -3.47 0.70 -4.94
N CYS A 72 -2.56 -0.23 -4.66
CA CYS A 72 -2.64 -1.61 -5.14
C CYS A 72 -3.82 -2.36 -4.51
N TYR A 73 -4.03 -2.22 -3.20
CA TYR A 73 -5.12 -2.90 -2.47
C TYR A 73 -6.50 -2.43 -2.92
N THR A 74 -6.65 -1.16 -3.26
CA THR A 74 -7.92 -0.66 -3.84
C THR A 74 -8.15 -1.25 -5.23
N ARG A 75 -7.10 -1.41 -6.04
CA ARG A 75 -7.21 -1.92 -7.41
C ARG A 75 -7.39 -3.43 -7.49
N CYS A 76 -6.89 -4.19 -6.52
CA CYS A 76 -7.06 -5.63 -6.54
C CYS A 76 -8.48 -6.07 -6.20
N ARG A 77 -9.29 -5.20 -5.57
CA ARG A 77 -10.62 -5.55 -5.08
C ARG A 77 -11.71 -5.28 -6.11
N THR A 78 -12.52 -6.30 -6.35
CA THR A 78 -13.81 -6.17 -7.03
C THR A 78 -14.89 -6.73 -6.13
N SER A 79 -16.10 -6.14 -6.14
CA SER A 79 -17.23 -6.69 -5.41
C SER A 79 -18.35 -7.16 -6.31
N HIS A 80 -19.09 -8.16 -5.83
CA HIS A 80 -20.31 -8.66 -6.44
C HIS A 80 -21.32 -9.01 -5.34
N ILE A 81 -22.58 -9.22 -5.72
CA ILE A 81 -23.63 -9.66 -4.81
C ILE A 81 -23.83 -11.16 -4.95
N GLU A 82 -23.81 -11.87 -3.83
CA GLU A 82 -24.04 -13.32 -3.77
C GLU A 82 -25.26 -13.65 -2.90
N ASP A 83 -26.11 -14.56 -3.38
CA ASP A 83 -27.25 -15.10 -2.62
C ASP A 83 -26.79 -16.30 -1.80
N MET A 84 -27.01 -16.25 -0.49
CA MET A 84 -26.65 -17.31 0.43
C MET A 84 -27.78 -17.62 1.40
N SER A 85 -27.93 -18.90 1.76
CA SER A 85 -28.93 -19.36 2.73
C SER A 85 -28.42 -19.31 4.19
N VAL A 86 -27.51 -18.39 4.51
CA VAL A 86 -26.89 -18.23 5.84
C VAL A 86 -27.27 -16.90 6.46
N ASP A 87 -27.34 -16.84 7.79
CA ASP A 87 -27.67 -15.60 8.52
C ASP A 87 -26.49 -14.62 8.60
N LYS A 88 -25.26 -15.14 8.47
CA LYS A 88 -24.03 -14.35 8.46
C LYS A 88 -23.02 -14.95 7.49
N TYR A 89 -22.27 -14.07 6.84
CA TYR A 89 -21.12 -14.42 6.01
C TYR A 89 -19.93 -13.61 6.49
N LEU A 90 -18.80 -14.27 6.80
CA LEU A 90 -17.60 -13.64 7.37
C LEU A 90 -17.90 -12.72 8.58
N GLY A 91 -18.86 -13.13 9.41
CA GLY A 91 -19.32 -12.39 10.59
C GLY A 91 -20.25 -11.20 10.31
N GLN A 92 -20.43 -10.81 9.05
CA GLN A 92 -21.30 -9.72 8.63
C GLN A 92 -22.76 -10.17 8.47
N ALA A 93 -23.69 -9.26 8.73
CA ALA A 93 -25.10 -9.43 8.41
C ALA A 93 -25.34 -9.21 6.90
N PRO A 94 -26.40 -9.78 6.32
CA PRO A 94 -26.71 -9.55 4.90
C PRO A 94 -27.06 -8.09 4.63
N LEU A 95 -26.74 -7.63 3.42
CA LEU A 95 -27.18 -6.33 2.92
C LEU A 95 -28.68 -6.30 2.72
N LEU A 96 -29.23 -7.40 2.20
CA LEU A 96 -30.65 -7.58 1.98
C LEU A 96 -31.07 -8.98 2.42
N PRO A 97 -31.68 -9.13 3.61
CA PRO A 97 -32.28 -10.39 4.00
C PRO A 97 -33.62 -10.58 3.29
N MET A 98 -33.82 -11.72 2.62
CA MET A 98 -35.10 -12.08 2.01
C MET A 98 -35.54 -13.48 2.39
N THR A 99 -36.85 -13.69 2.28
CA THR A 99 -37.48 -14.99 2.42
C THR A 99 -38.39 -15.21 1.21
N ASP A 100 -38.32 -16.39 0.59
CA ASP A 100 -39.22 -16.74 -0.50
C ASP A 100 -40.65 -17.05 0.01
N SER A 101 -41.56 -17.34 -0.92
CA SER A 101 -42.95 -17.71 -0.60
C SER A 101 -43.11 -19.01 0.18
N LEU A 102 -42.07 -19.84 0.22
CA LEU A 102 -42.06 -21.13 0.93
C LEU A 102 -41.38 -21.04 2.31
N GLY A 103 -40.84 -19.87 2.66
CA GLY A 103 -40.13 -19.64 3.92
C GLY A 103 -38.61 -19.87 3.85
N ASN A 104 -38.04 -20.13 2.67
CA ASN A 104 -36.60 -20.31 2.51
C ASN A 104 -35.87 -18.97 2.53
N LYS A 105 -34.71 -18.93 3.18
CA LYS A 105 -33.87 -17.71 3.26
C LYS A 105 -33.06 -17.53 1.99
N HIS A 106 -33.11 -16.32 1.45
CA HIS A 106 -32.29 -15.82 0.36
C HIS A 106 -31.65 -14.50 0.81
N ASN A 107 -30.46 -14.58 1.39
CA ASN A 107 -29.79 -13.44 1.97
C ASN A 107 -28.68 -12.97 1.02
N TYR A 108 -28.73 -11.70 0.63
CA TYR A 108 -27.77 -11.14 -0.31
C TYR A 108 -26.63 -10.45 0.43
N PHE A 109 -25.40 -10.86 0.13
CA PHE A 109 -24.17 -10.33 0.71
C PHE A 109 -23.32 -9.68 -0.38
N GLU A 110 -22.59 -8.62 -0.02
CA GLU A 110 -21.49 -8.15 -0.86
C GLU A 110 -20.26 -9.01 -0.58
N VAL A 111 -19.72 -9.61 -1.63
CA VAL A 111 -18.55 -10.46 -1.59
C VAL A 111 -17.45 -9.82 -2.41
N PHE A 112 -16.23 -9.84 -1.87
CA PHE A 112 -15.05 -9.29 -2.54
C PHE A 112 -14.22 -10.41 -3.14
N ASP A 113 -13.76 -10.18 -4.36
CA ASP A 113 -12.72 -10.94 -5.04
C ASP A 113 -11.48 -10.09 -5.20
N TYR A 114 -10.35 -10.78 -5.37
CA TYR A 114 -9.02 -10.19 -5.36
C TYR A 114 -8.24 -10.63 -6.60
N ASP A 115 -7.63 -9.66 -7.28
CA ASP A 115 -6.55 -9.91 -8.23
C ASP A 115 -5.26 -10.24 -7.45
N ASP A 116 -4.79 -11.48 -7.59
CA ASP A 116 -3.67 -12.01 -6.80
C ASP A 116 -2.35 -11.25 -7.05
N ASP A 117 -2.09 -10.82 -8.28
CA ASP A 117 -0.87 -10.10 -8.64
C ASP A 117 -0.85 -8.71 -8.02
N LEU A 118 -1.98 -8.01 -8.07
CA LEU A 118 -2.13 -6.70 -7.42
C LEU A 118 -2.15 -6.81 -5.90
N PHE A 119 -2.74 -7.86 -5.35
CA PHE A 119 -2.72 -8.12 -3.90
C PHE A 119 -1.30 -8.42 -3.42
N ALA A 120 -0.53 -9.24 -4.16
CA ALA A 120 0.88 -9.50 -3.86
C ALA A 120 1.71 -8.21 -3.88
N GLN A 121 1.47 -7.32 -4.84
CA GLN A 121 2.10 -5.99 -4.87
C GLN A 121 1.73 -5.14 -3.66
N ALA A 122 0.46 -5.13 -3.26
CA ALA A 122 0.02 -4.43 -2.05
C ALA A 122 0.73 -4.99 -0.81
N ASN A 123 0.73 -6.31 -0.63
CA ASN A 123 1.35 -6.99 0.51
C ASN A 123 2.87 -6.74 0.57
N SER A 124 3.53 -6.70 -0.59
CA SER A 124 4.95 -6.34 -0.71
C SER A 124 5.20 -4.89 -0.26
N ALA A 125 4.38 -3.94 -0.74
CA ALA A 125 4.52 -2.54 -0.40
C ALA A 125 4.35 -2.30 1.11
N ILE A 126 3.30 -2.84 1.75
CA ILE A 126 3.13 -2.68 3.20
C ILE A 126 4.25 -3.38 3.99
N GLY A 127 4.78 -4.48 3.48
CA GLY A 127 5.99 -5.13 4.02
C GLY A 127 7.23 -4.23 4.01
N GLN A 128 7.42 -3.43 2.96
CA GLN A 128 8.50 -2.42 2.93
C GLN A 128 8.29 -1.31 3.97
N ALA A 129 7.05 -0.81 4.12
CA ALA A 129 6.74 0.17 5.16
C ALA A 129 7.04 -0.36 6.57
N ILE A 130 6.66 -1.62 6.85
CA ILE A 130 6.95 -2.31 8.11
C ILE A 130 8.46 -2.50 8.30
N THR A 131 9.21 -2.81 7.24
CA THR A 131 10.67 -2.96 7.31
C THR A 131 11.35 -1.65 7.69
N LEU A 132 10.92 -0.53 7.08
CA LEU A 132 11.45 0.80 7.35
C LEU A 132 11.03 1.36 8.73
N LYS A 133 9.81 1.04 9.18
CA LYS A 133 9.30 1.42 10.52
C LYS A 133 8.66 0.23 11.23
N PRO A 134 9.47 -0.69 11.81
CA PRO A 134 8.98 -1.93 12.40
C PRO A 134 8.04 -1.79 13.60
N TRP A 135 7.98 -0.59 14.16
CA TRP A 135 7.26 -0.22 15.38
C TRP A 135 5.97 0.54 15.10
N HIS A 136 5.74 0.93 13.85
CA HIS A 136 4.53 1.65 13.47
C HIS A 136 3.38 0.65 13.35
N LEU A 137 2.59 0.54 14.41
CA LEU A 137 1.54 -0.47 14.54
C LEU A 137 0.53 -0.39 13.38
N ASP A 138 0.20 0.81 12.93
CA ASP A 138 -0.77 1.05 11.86
C ASP A 138 -0.42 0.30 10.56
N TYR A 139 0.87 0.15 10.22
CA TYR A 139 1.26 -0.57 8.99
C TYR A 139 1.00 -2.07 9.14
N ARG A 140 1.22 -2.61 10.33
CA ARG A 140 0.95 -4.01 10.63
C ARG A 140 -0.55 -4.28 10.67
N MET A 141 -1.32 -3.38 11.28
CA MET A 141 -2.77 -3.47 11.29
C MET A 141 -3.34 -3.42 9.87
N ALA A 142 -2.88 -2.49 9.04
CA ALA A 142 -3.27 -2.41 7.63
C ALA A 142 -2.99 -3.73 6.88
N ARG A 143 -1.84 -4.37 7.13
CA ARG A 143 -1.49 -5.67 6.55
C ARG A 143 -2.40 -6.79 7.06
N ILE A 144 -2.63 -6.86 8.37
CA ILE A 144 -3.49 -7.86 9.01
C ILE A 144 -4.91 -7.76 8.47
N ASP A 145 -5.47 -6.54 8.40
CA ASP A 145 -6.81 -6.31 7.88
C ASP A 145 -6.94 -6.73 6.41
N ALA A 146 -5.92 -6.45 5.59
CA ALA A 146 -5.89 -6.86 4.20
C ALA A 146 -5.80 -8.38 4.03
N LEU A 147 -4.97 -9.06 4.84
CA LEU A 147 -4.86 -10.52 4.84
C LEU A 147 -6.17 -11.17 5.29
N LEU A 148 -6.79 -10.66 6.36
CA LEU A 148 -8.05 -11.20 6.88
C LEU A 148 -9.15 -11.13 5.81
N ALA A 149 -9.24 -10.00 5.12
CA ALA A 149 -10.23 -9.82 4.06
C ALA A 149 -9.96 -10.69 2.82
N TYR A 150 -8.68 -10.89 2.47
CA TYR A 150 -8.25 -11.74 1.35
C TYR A 150 -8.48 -13.23 1.62
N GLU A 151 -8.13 -13.70 2.82
CA GLU A 151 -8.14 -15.11 3.20
C GLU A 151 -9.53 -15.64 3.57
N LYS A 152 -10.49 -14.76 3.88
CA LYS A 152 -11.88 -15.10 4.18
C LYS A 152 -11.97 -16.16 5.29
N ASP A 153 -12.40 -17.38 4.96
CA ASP A 153 -12.59 -18.48 5.91
C ASP A 153 -11.30 -19.22 6.30
N GLN A 154 -10.15 -18.90 5.68
CA GLN A 154 -8.86 -19.58 5.92
C GLN A 154 -7.73 -18.61 6.32
N PRO A 155 -7.85 -17.89 7.47
CA PRO A 155 -6.95 -16.78 7.84
C PRO A 155 -5.58 -17.23 8.40
N GLU A 156 -4.86 -18.08 7.68
CA GLU A 156 -3.58 -18.64 8.13
C GLU A 156 -2.46 -17.60 8.18
N MET A 157 -2.28 -16.81 7.11
CA MET A 157 -1.30 -15.72 7.04
C MET A 157 -1.65 -14.62 8.03
N THR A 158 -2.94 -14.31 8.18
CA THR A 158 -3.44 -13.36 9.18
C THR A 158 -3.05 -13.79 10.60
N LEU A 159 -3.28 -15.06 10.94
CA LEU A 159 -2.90 -15.62 12.23
C LEU A 159 -1.38 -15.59 12.44
N GLN A 160 -0.61 -15.88 11.39
CA GLN A 160 0.86 -15.80 11.43
C GLN A 160 1.34 -14.37 11.73
N GLU A 161 0.79 -13.36 11.06
CA GLU A 161 1.17 -11.96 11.26
C GLU A 161 0.78 -11.46 12.66
N LEU A 162 -0.39 -11.85 13.17
CA LEU A 162 -0.82 -11.57 14.54
C LEU A 162 0.12 -12.20 15.58
N LYS A 163 0.52 -13.46 15.39
CA LYS A 163 1.50 -14.12 16.26
C LYS A 163 2.85 -13.41 16.23
N ALA A 164 3.34 -13.06 15.03
CA ALA A 164 4.60 -12.35 14.87
C ALA A 164 4.57 -10.98 15.58
N LEU A 165 3.43 -10.28 15.55
CA LEU A 165 3.22 -9.03 16.27
C LEU A 165 3.23 -9.24 17.79
N ALA A 166 2.47 -10.21 18.30
CA ALA A 166 2.40 -10.52 19.73
C ALA A 166 3.77 -10.94 20.29
N ASP A 167 4.47 -11.81 19.57
CA ASP A 167 5.81 -12.27 19.91
C ASP A 167 6.83 -11.13 20.00
N LYS A 168 6.71 -10.15 19.09
CA LYS A 168 7.59 -8.99 19.07
C LYS A 168 7.37 -8.14 20.33
N HIS A 169 6.11 -7.78 20.61
CA HIS A 169 5.77 -7.00 21.80
C HIS A 169 6.07 -7.71 23.13
N TYR A 170 5.92 -9.04 23.18
CA TYR A 170 6.17 -9.81 24.40
C TYR A 170 7.67 -9.99 24.69
N ARG A 171 8.53 -10.06 23.66
CA ARG A 171 9.99 -10.22 23.82
C ARG A 171 10.73 -8.92 24.17
N GLU A 172 10.05 -7.78 24.02
CA GLU A 172 10.62 -6.45 24.23
C GLU A 172 10.19 -5.84 25.57
N HIS A 173 9.55 -6.63 26.44
CA HIS A 173 9.21 -6.36 27.84
C HIS A 173 9.76 -7.49 28.73
#